data_AF-A0A9X2JPU3-F1
#
_entry.id   AF-A0A9X2JPU3-F1
#
_cell.length_a   1.000
_cell.length_b   1.000
_cell.length_c   1.000
_cell.angle_alpha   90.00
_cell.angle_beta   90.00
_cell.angle_gamma   90.00
#
_symmetry.space_group_name_H-M   'P 1'
#
loop_
_entity.id
_entity.type
_entity.pdbx_description
1 polymer ?
#
loop_
_entity_poly.entity_id
_entity_poly.type
_entity_poly.pdbx_seq_one_letter_code
_entity_poly.pdbx_strand_id
1 'polypeptide(L)'
;MVAPTLLQFVPNDVIGNNYLQTDFYLKDVLCYRKIEKKITGTMPPNLKFDDSEGKAKNWSLLRHCCFVSCFTMLSDKDFKDGFLDPNIVEKLKKGNVDKDGNKVERPFITISAKNSLKLLNELRKQVGDYLKDNGLKGSGLFAKVVNYLNDEDYKKAELYEEDNITKINGVFINNDTKMISRSSITDTLLQSILYFLYLVKPAYFEDQQEYRVGLTLDDPIDANELFIPIHDLRKYVNVHKSQDINNLRLEDI
;
A
#
# COMPACT_ATOMS: atom_id res chain seq x y z
N MET A 1 -23.76 8.73 -12.28
CA MET A 1 -23.35 7.57 -11.46
C MET A 1 -21.97 7.90 -10.91
N VAL A 2 -21.71 7.55 -9.65
CA VAL A 2 -20.35 7.44 -9.11
C VAL A 2 -20.36 6.30 -8.10
N ALA A 3 -19.77 5.17 -8.47
CA ALA A 3 -19.28 4.11 -7.58
C ALA A 3 -18.43 3.22 -8.48
N PRO A 4 -17.15 2.91 -8.19
CA PRO A 4 -16.59 2.60 -6.87
C PRO A 4 -15.43 3.55 -6.48
N THR A 5 -14.76 3.33 -5.34
CA THR A 5 -13.46 4.02 -5.06
C THR A 5 -12.36 3.11 -4.54
N LEU A 6 -12.64 1.94 -3.96
CA LEU A 6 -11.60 1.03 -3.49
C LEU A 6 -12.05 -0.43 -3.60
N LEU A 7 -11.17 -1.25 -4.17
CA LEU A 7 -11.25 -2.69 -4.33
C LEU A 7 -9.97 -3.32 -3.80
N GLN A 8 -10.10 -4.42 -3.08
CA GLN A 8 -9.06 -5.33 -2.65
C GLN A 8 -8.23 -4.92 -1.42
N PHE A 9 -8.31 -5.76 -0.40
CA PHE A 9 -7.30 -6.04 0.62
C PHE A 9 -7.01 -7.54 0.48
N VAL A 10 -5.74 -7.98 0.44
CA VAL A 10 -5.41 -9.40 0.65
C VAL A 10 -4.04 -9.53 1.32
N PRO A 11 -3.82 -10.57 2.17
CA PRO A 11 -4.40 -11.91 1.99
C PRO A 11 -5.16 -12.57 3.15
N ASN A 12 -6.17 -13.34 2.72
CA ASN A 12 -6.90 -14.43 3.41
C ASN A 12 -8.23 -14.03 4.05
N ASP A 13 -9.13 -15.02 4.19
CA ASP A 13 -10.41 -14.95 4.91
C ASP A 13 -10.26 -14.29 6.29
N VAL A 14 -9.07 -14.39 6.88
CA VAL A 14 -8.70 -13.76 8.16
C VAL A 14 -8.80 -12.22 8.09
N ILE A 15 -8.45 -11.56 6.98
CA ILE A 15 -8.54 -10.08 6.86
C ILE A 15 -9.99 -9.61 6.76
N GLY A 16 -10.75 -10.21 5.85
CA GLY A 16 -12.16 -9.86 5.68
C GLY A 16 -13.01 -10.20 6.90
N ASN A 17 -12.77 -11.35 7.53
CA ASN A 17 -13.65 -11.86 8.57
C ASN A 17 -13.20 -11.51 10.00
N ASN A 18 -11.89 -11.35 10.26
CA ASN A 18 -11.35 -11.16 11.61
C ASN A 18 -10.61 -9.83 11.82
N TYR A 19 -9.76 -9.40 10.89
CA TYR A 19 -8.88 -8.25 11.15
C TYR A 19 -9.65 -6.92 11.13
N LEU A 20 -10.60 -6.69 10.23
CA LEU A 20 -11.48 -5.51 10.35
C LEU A 20 -12.47 -5.56 11.54
N GLN A 21 -12.44 -6.65 12.32
CA GLN A 21 -13.19 -6.80 13.57
C GLN A 21 -12.30 -6.56 14.81
N THR A 22 -11.02 -6.96 14.77
CA THR A 22 -10.12 -6.92 15.92
C THR A 22 -8.87 -6.07 15.72
N ASP A 23 -8.21 -6.15 14.55
CA ASP A 23 -6.90 -5.53 14.32
C ASP A 23 -6.74 -5.02 12.88
N PHE A 24 -6.33 -3.77 12.72
CA PHE A 24 -5.90 -3.23 11.45
C PHE A 24 -4.46 -3.61 11.16
N TYR A 25 -4.23 -4.18 9.98
CA TYR A 25 -2.95 -4.71 9.55
C TYR A 25 -2.27 -3.80 8.54
N LEU A 26 -0.99 -3.51 8.77
CA LEU A 26 -0.12 -2.82 7.83
C LEU A 26 1.21 -3.56 7.71
N LYS A 27 1.70 -3.74 6.48
CA LYS A 27 2.96 -4.44 6.21
C LYS A 27 4.08 -3.45 5.94
N ASP A 28 5.27 -3.72 6.46
CA ASP A 28 6.45 -2.93 6.11
C ASP A 28 6.62 -2.96 4.59
N VAL A 29 6.63 -1.78 3.96
CA VAL A 29 6.76 -1.64 2.51
C VAL A 29 8.04 -2.30 1.99
N LEU A 30 9.11 -2.34 2.79
CA LEU A 30 10.37 -3.01 2.43
C LEU A 30 10.23 -4.54 2.38
N CYS A 31 9.25 -5.12 3.06
CA CYS A 31 9.01 -6.57 3.04
C CYS A 31 8.49 -7.08 1.69
N TYR A 32 7.85 -6.23 0.87
CA TYR A 32 7.46 -6.61 -0.49
C TYR A 32 8.71 -6.99 -1.35
N ARG A 33 9.88 -6.41 -1.05
CA ARG A 33 11.17 -6.72 -1.71
C ARG A 33 11.85 -8.01 -1.22
N LYS A 34 11.72 -8.35 0.07
CA LYS A 34 12.34 -9.58 0.62
C LYS A 34 11.76 -10.85 -0.04
N ILE A 35 10.52 -10.77 -0.53
CA ILE A 35 9.84 -11.85 -1.25
C ILE A 35 10.42 -12.01 -2.66
N GLU A 36 10.68 -10.91 -3.39
CA GLU A 36 11.36 -10.90 -4.69
C GLU A 36 12.71 -11.64 -4.63
N LYS A 37 13.57 -11.32 -3.66
CA LYS A 37 14.90 -11.96 -3.53
C LYS A 37 14.84 -13.46 -3.18
N LYS A 38 13.77 -13.93 -2.53
CA LYS A 38 13.61 -15.34 -2.15
C LYS A 38 13.15 -16.22 -3.31
N ILE A 39 12.42 -15.63 -4.25
CA ILE A 39 12.01 -16.28 -5.48
C ILE A 39 13.18 -16.10 -6.45
N THR A 40 13.99 -17.15 -6.61
CA THR A 40 15.21 -17.23 -7.44
C THR A 40 15.25 -16.23 -8.61
N GLY A 41 16.38 -15.55 -8.82
CA GLY A 41 16.64 -14.37 -9.69
C GLY A 41 16.32 -14.46 -11.20
N THR A 42 15.20 -15.05 -11.55
CA THR A 42 14.63 -15.25 -12.88
C THR A 42 13.11 -15.06 -12.85
N MET A 43 12.55 -14.31 -11.89
CA MET A 43 11.16 -13.88 -12.04
C MET A 43 11.12 -12.86 -13.20
N PRO A 44 10.43 -13.14 -14.31
CA PRO A 44 10.17 -12.10 -15.30
C PRO A 44 9.41 -10.95 -14.62
N PRO A 45 9.49 -9.71 -15.15
CA PRO A 45 8.83 -8.53 -14.59
C PRO A 45 7.42 -8.88 -14.14
N ASN A 46 7.22 -8.99 -12.83
CA ASN A 46 5.95 -9.43 -12.28
C ASN A 46 5.14 -8.17 -11.98
N LEU A 47 3.94 -8.07 -12.54
CA LEU A 47 2.98 -6.98 -12.35
C LEU A 47 2.59 -6.73 -10.88
N LYS A 48 3.14 -7.44 -9.90
CA LYS A 48 2.91 -7.23 -8.48
C LYS A 48 4.07 -6.57 -7.74
N PHE A 49 5.30 -6.76 -8.22
CA PHE A 49 6.50 -6.33 -7.51
C PHE A 49 7.26 -5.38 -8.42
N ASP A 50 7.36 -4.13 -7.98
CA ASP A 50 8.18 -3.15 -8.65
C ASP A 50 9.63 -3.33 -8.20
N ASP A 51 10.48 -3.73 -9.14
CA ASP A 51 11.91 -3.91 -8.89
C ASP A 51 12.56 -2.60 -8.44
N SER A 52 11.96 -1.43 -8.74
CA SER A 52 12.38 -0.10 -8.29
C SER A 52 11.66 0.37 -7.02
N GLU A 53 10.63 -0.34 -6.54
CA GLU A 53 9.89 0.05 -5.34
C GLU A 53 10.77 -0.10 -4.11
N GLY A 54 11.11 1.05 -3.51
CA GLY A 54 12.12 1.16 -2.46
C GLY A 54 13.56 0.85 -2.93
N LYS A 55 13.82 0.69 -4.23
CA LYS A 55 15.16 0.64 -4.86
C LYS A 55 15.38 1.95 -5.63
N ALA A 56 16.02 2.90 -4.97
CA ALA A 56 17.04 3.69 -5.65
C ALA A 56 18.39 3.08 -5.24
N LYS A 57 19.34 3.01 -6.17
CA LYS A 57 20.49 2.07 -6.18
C LYS A 57 21.45 2.12 -4.97
N ASN A 58 21.19 2.96 -3.98
CA ASN A 58 22.04 3.19 -2.79
C ASN A 58 21.25 3.59 -1.52
N TRP A 59 19.99 3.18 -1.38
CA TRP A 59 19.10 3.84 -0.41
C TRP A 59 18.84 3.01 0.83
N SER A 60 19.68 3.32 1.78
CA SER A 60 19.67 2.90 3.18
C SER A 60 18.69 3.69 4.06
N LEU A 61 17.92 4.64 3.51
CA LEU A 61 17.37 5.72 4.33
C LEU A 61 16.14 5.44 5.19
N LEU A 62 15.54 4.26 5.09
CA LEU A 62 14.23 4.03 5.68
C LEU A 62 14.29 3.00 6.79
N ARG A 63 14.82 3.44 7.94
CA ARG A 63 14.29 2.92 9.21
C ARG A 63 13.02 3.67 9.65
N HIS A 64 12.50 4.60 8.85
CA HIS A 64 11.12 5.05 9.01
C HIS A 64 10.19 3.94 8.56
N CYS A 65 9.45 3.41 9.53
CA CYS A 65 8.48 2.38 9.30
C CYS A 65 7.28 2.96 8.56
N CYS A 66 7.32 2.86 7.23
CA CYS A 66 6.14 3.03 6.42
C CYS A 66 5.50 1.66 6.27
N PHE A 67 4.44 1.45 7.05
CA PHE A 67 3.61 0.28 6.88
C PHE A 67 2.47 0.63 5.94
N VAL A 68 2.26 -0.18 4.90
CA VAL A 68 1.23 0.04 3.90
C VAL A 68 0.38 -1.20 3.69
N SER A 69 -0.88 -0.93 3.39
CA SER A 69 -1.80 -1.87 2.79
C SER A 69 -2.22 -1.30 1.44
N CYS A 70 -2.03 -2.13 0.40
CA CYS A 70 -2.31 -1.76 -0.98
C CYS A 70 -3.71 -2.22 -1.37
N PHE A 71 -4.43 -1.31 -2.03
CA PHE A 71 -5.74 -1.51 -2.62
C PHE A 71 -5.68 -1.13 -4.09
N THR A 72 -6.67 -1.53 -4.85
CA THR A 72 -6.94 -1.09 -6.22
C THR A 72 -8.11 -0.13 -6.22
N MET A 73 -7.95 1.08 -6.72
CA MET A 73 -9.07 1.97 -6.96
C MET A 73 -9.75 1.58 -8.26
N LEU A 74 -11.07 1.38 -8.23
CA LEU A 74 -11.90 1.21 -9.43
C LEU A 74 -12.75 2.45 -9.63
N SER A 75 -13.17 2.65 -10.88
CA SER A 75 -14.07 3.70 -11.34
C SER A 75 -15.20 3.12 -12.18
N ASP A 76 -16.24 3.90 -12.44
CA ASP A 76 -17.35 3.51 -13.34
C ASP A 76 -16.85 3.06 -14.74
N LYS A 77 -15.66 3.50 -15.17
CA LYS A 77 -15.06 3.15 -16.48
C LYS A 77 -14.50 1.74 -16.53
N ASP A 78 -14.21 1.16 -15.37
CA ASP A 78 -13.71 -0.21 -15.27
C ASP A 78 -14.85 -1.23 -15.45
N PHE A 79 -16.11 -0.77 -15.61
CA PHE A 79 -17.28 -1.61 -15.80
C PHE A 79 -17.82 -1.50 -17.22
N LYS A 80 -18.04 -2.66 -17.85
CA LYS A 80 -18.63 -2.82 -19.18
C LYS A 80 -19.94 -3.59 -19.05
N ASP A 81 -21.01 -3.04 -19.61
CA ASP A 81 -22.37 -3.61 -19.52
C ASP A 81 -22.81 -3.89 -18.07
N GLY A 82 -22.33 -3.07 -17.12
CA GLY A 82 -22.63 -3.19 -15.69
C GLY A 82 -21.75 -4.17 -14.91
N PHE A 83 -20.86 -4.91 -15.58
CA PHE A 83 -19.93 -5.87 -14.97
C PHE A 83 -18.50 -5.38 -15.01
N LEU A 84 -17.67 -5.78 -14.05
CA LEU A 84 -16.24 -5.46 -14.07
C LEU A 84 -15.59 -6.00 -15.36
N ASP A 85 -14.82 -5.16 -16.06
CA ASP A 85 -14.16 -5.49 -17.31
C ASP A 85 -13.29 -6.77 -17.12
N PRO A 86 -13.49 -7.82 -17.94
CA PRO A 86 -12.70 -9.05 -17.86
C PRO A 86 -11.19 -8.82 -17.84
N ASN A 87 -10.68 -7.80 -18.54
CA ASN A 87 -9.26 -7.46 -18.53
C ASN A 87 -8.80 -6.99 -17.14
N ILE A 88 -9.63 -6.21 -16.43
CA ILE A 88 -9.36 -5.77 -15.05
C ILE A 88 -9.43 -6.97 -14.10
N VAL A 89 -10.42 -7.85 -14.27
CA VAL A 89 -10.52 -9.10 -13.50
C VAL A 89 -9.25 -9.95 -13.65
N GLU A 90 -8.74 -10.12 -14.86
CA GLU A 90 -7.50 -10.86 -15.10
C GLU A 90 -6.28 -10.21 -14.43
N LYS A 91 -6.15 -8.88 -14.50
CA LYS A 91 -5.06 -8.13 -13.85
C LYS A 91 -5.10 -8.28 -12.33
N LEU A 92 -6.27 -8.13 -11.72
CA LEU A 92 -6.48 -8.33 -10.28
C LEU A 92 -6.13 -9.76 -9.83
N LYS A 93 -6.55 -10.77 -10.61
CA LYS A 93 -6.20 -12.17 -10.34
C LYS A 93 -4.70 -12.44 -10.47
N LYS A 94 -3.99 -11.81 -11.42
CA LYS A 94 -2.53 -11.94 -11.56
C LYS A 94 -1.79 -11.48 -10.29
N GLY A 95 -2.33 -10.49 -9.58
CA GLY A 95 -1.79 -10.01 -8.30
C GLY A 95 -1.96 -10.98 -7.12
N ASN A 96 -2.78 -12.04 -7.25
CA ASN A 96 -3.02 -12.98 -6.16
C ASN A 96 -1.96 -14.09 -6.12
N VAL A 97 -0.82 -13.78 -5.52
CA VAL A 97 0.24 -14.75 -5.23
C VAL A 97 0.51 -14.90 -3.73
N ASP A 98 0.87 -16.11 -3.30
CA ASP A 98 1.36 -16.42 -1.95
C ASP A 98 2.77 -15.85 -1.67
N LYS A 99 3.27 -16.13 -0.47
CA LYS A 99 4.60 -15.68 -0.02
C LYS A 99 5.75 -16.28 -0.84
N ASP A 100 5.46 -17.36 -1.58
CA ASP A 100 6.39 -18.11 -2.41
C ASP A 100 6.19 -17.78 -3.90
N GLY A 101 5.27 -16.86 -4.24
CA GLY A 101 4.99 -16.40 -5.59
C GLY A 101 4.00 -17.26 -6.37
N ASN A 102 3.40 -18.29 -5.76
CA ASN A 102 2.43 -19.14 -6.44
C ASN A 102 1.08 -18.44 -6.54
N LYS A 103 0.41 -18.57 -7.70
CA LYS A 103 -0.96 -18.09 -7.87
C LYS A 103 -1.89 -18.79 -6.87
N VAL A 104 -2.73 -18.00 -6.21
CA VAL A 104 -3.71 -18.50 -5.24
C VAL A 104 -5.04 -17.78 -5.44
N GLU A 105 -6.14 -18.51 -5.35
CA GLU A 105 -7.46 -17.90 -5.27
C GLU A 105 -7.65 -17.27 -3.89
N ARG A 106 -8.22 -16.07 -3.84
CA ARG A 106 -8.40 -15.33 -2.59
C ARG A 106 -9.71 -14.56 -2.60
N PRO A 107 -10.40 -14.46 -1.45
CA PRO A 107 -11.49 -13.52 -1.32
C PRO A 107 -11.01 -12.10 -1.60
N PHE A 108 -11.94 -11.23 -1.96
CA PHE A 108 -11.67 -9.80 -2.12
C PHE A 108 -12.70 -9.00 -1.33
N ILE A 109 -12.32 -7.78 -0.99
CA ILE A 109 -13.15 -6.86 -0.24
C ILE A 109 -13.51 -5.71 -1.16
N THR A 110 -14.77 -5.31 -1.18
CA THR A 110 -15.21 -4.09 -1.84
C THR A 110 -15.61 -3.05 -0.80
N ILE A 111 -15.34 -1.79 -1.11
CA ILE A 111 -15.72 -0.65 -0.27
C ILE A 111 -16.41 0.35 -1.17
N SER A 112 -17.67 0.66 -0.84
CA SER A 112 -18.41 1.62 -1.63
C SER A 112 -17.86 3.03 -1.50
N ALA A 113 -18.04 3.85 -2.54
CA ALA A 113 -17.60 5.25 -2.50
C ALA A 113 -18.23 6.06 -1.37
N LYS A 114 -19.45 5.70 -0.97
CA LYS A 114 -20.13 6.29 0.19
C LYS A 114 -19.50 5.90 1.53
N ASN A 115 -18.90 4.70 1.61
CA ASN A 115 -18.33 4.16 2.83
C ASN A 115 -16.81 4.39 2.95
N SER A 116 -16.09 4.59 1.85
CA SER A 116 -14.64 4.74 1.86
C SER A 116 -14.16 5.88 2.75
N LEU A 117 -14.75 7.07 2.62
CA LEU A 117 -14.41 8.20 3.49
C LEU A 117 -14.73 7.94 4.96
N LYS A 118 -15.85 7.27 5.26
CA LYS A 118 -16.27 6.96 6.63
C LYS A 118 -15.33 5.95 7.28
N LEU A 119 -14.99 4.89 6.55
CA LEU A 119 -14.02 3.88 6.97
C LEU A 119 -12.66 4.52 7.27
N LEU A 120 -12.16 5.36 6.36
CA LEU A 120 -10.85 6.02 6.53
C LEU A 120 -10.83 6.98 7.72
N ASN A 121 -11.91 7.72 7.97
CA ASN A 121 -12.00 8.61 9.12
C ASN A 121 -12.03 7.83 10.45
N GLU A 122 -12.78 6.73 10.49
CA GLU A 122 -12.84 5.87 11.67
C GLU A 122 -11.49 5.17 11.93
N LEU A 123 -10.85 4.63 10.89
CA LEU A 123 -9.50 4.07 10.96
C LEU A 123 -8.48 5.10 11.45
N ARG A 124 -8.49 6.32 10.89
CA ARG A 124 -7.58 7.40 11.32
C ARG A 124 -7.72 7.72 12.80
N LYS A 125 -8.95 7.79 13.29
CA LYS A 125 -9.23 8.06 14.70
C LYS A 125 -8.65 6.95 15.58
N GLN A 126 -9.00 5.70 15.31
CA GLN A 126 -8.58 4.57 16.14
C GLN A 126 -7.06 4.33 16.08
N VAL A 127 -6.44 4.49 14.91
CA VAL A 127 -4.98 4.47 14.77
C VAL A 127 -4.35 5.63 15.55
N GLY A 128 -4.91 6.83 15.48
CA GLY A 128 -4.43 7.98 16.24
C GLY A 128 -4.48 7.75 17.76
N ASP A 129 -5.59 7.20 18.25
CA ASP A 129 -5.76 6.84 19.67
C ASP A 129 -4.71 5.79 20.08
N TYR A 130 -4.52 4.73 19.28
CA TYR A 130 -3.49 3.71 19.52
C TYR A 130 -2.08 4.29 19.60
N LEU A 131 -1.69 5.16 18.65
CA LEU A 131 -0.36 5.77 18.65
C LEU A 131 -0.13 6.60 19.91
N LYS A 132 -1.13 7.38 20.32
CA LYS A 132 -1.08 8.19 21.53
C LYS A 132 -0.94 7.34 22.78
N ASP A 133 -1.74 6.29 22.91
CA ASP A 133 -1.76 5.42 24.08
C ASP A 133 -0.45 4.61 24.24
N ASN A 134 0.24 4.36 23.13
CA ASN A 134 1.52 3.63 23.11
C ASN A 134 2.75 4.55 23.02
N GLY A 135 2.58 5.88 23.08
CA GLY A 135 3.68 6.84 23.01
C GLY A 135 4.44 6.84 21.67
N LEU A 136 3.81 6.37 20.60
CA LEU A 136 4.39 6.33 19.26
C LEU A 136 4.17 7.66 18.55
N LYS A 137 5.22 8.16 17.88
CA LYS A 137 5.17 9.40 17.08
C LYS A 137 5.22 9.09 15.60
N GLY A 138 4.48 9.87 14.81
CA GLY A 138 4.41 9.72 13.36
C GLY A 138 3.38 10.65 12.75
N SER A 139 3.34 10.69 11.41
CA SER A 139 2.40 11.54 10.65
C SER A 139 0.95 11.04 10.68
N GLY A 140 0.70 9.89 11.31
CA GLY A 140 -0.60 9.25 11.37
C GLY A 140 -0.97 8.51 10.09
N LEU A 141 -2.22 8.03 10.03
CA LEU A 141 -2.69 7.23 8.90
C LEU A 141 -2.95 8.12 7.67
N PHE A 142 -2.22 7.87 6.59
CA PHE A 142 -2.46 8.44 5.27
C PHE A 142 -3.21 7.47 4.37
N ALA A 143 -3.89 8.02 3.37
CA ALA A 143 -4.60 7.26 2.36
C ALA A 143 -4.53 8.02 1.03
N LYS A 144 -3.85 7.47 0.02
CA LYS A 144 -3.48 8.18 -1.21
C LYS A 144 -3.43 7.23 -2.41
N VAL A 145 -3.79 7.76 -3.58
CA VAL A 145 -3.57 7.10 -4.88
C VAL A 145 -2.07 7.12 -5.18
N VAL A 146 -1.55 6.06 -5.78
CA VAL A 146 -0.19 6.02 -6.31
C VAL A 146 -0.12 6.85 -7.59
N ASN A 147 0.90 7.69 -7.68
CA ASN A 147 1.20 8.48 -8.85
C ASN A 147 2.08 7.68 -9.81
N TYR A 148 1.62 7.52 -11.05
CA TYR A 148 2.34 6.78 -12.07
C TYR A 148 3.07 7.75 -13.01
N LEU A 149 4.37 7.55 -13.18
CA LEU A 149 5.21 8.36 -14.07
C LEU A 149 5.71 7.53 -15.24
N ASN A 150 5.76 8.12 -16.44
CA ASN A 150 6.48 7.49 -17.55
C ASN A 150 7.97 7.32 -17.21
N ASP A 151 8.66 6.46 -17.94
CA ASP A 151 10.05 6.08 -17.64
C ASP A 151 11.02 7.27 -17.57
N GLU A 152 10.84 8.30 -18.41
CA GLU A 152 11.73 9.47 -18.41
C GLU A 152 11.50 10.32 -17.16
N ASP A 153 10.25 10.60 -16.82
CA ASP A 153 9.90 11.44 -15.68
C ASP A 153 10.15 10.72 -14.35
N TYR A 154 9.95 9.40 -14.32
CA TYR A 154 10.31 8.58 -13.17
C TYR A 154 11.81 8.66 -12.89
N LYS A 155 12.67 8.50 -13.90
CA LYS A 155 14.14 8.61 -13.74
C LYS A 155 14.59 10.00 -13.30
N LYS A 156 13.94 11.07 -13.81
CA LYS A 156 14.22 12.44 -13.35
C LYS A 156 13.86 12.61 -11.87
N ALA A 157 12.69 12.13 -11.46
CA ALA A 157 12.25 12.19 -10.08
C ALA A 157 13.14 11.35 -9.16
N GLU A 158 13.57 10.15 -9.61
CA GLU A 158 14.53 9.31 -8.90
C GLU A 158 15.82 10.07 -8.61
N LEU A 159 16.46 10.62 -9.65
CA LEU A 159 17.71 11.40 -9.52
C LEU A 159 17.53 12.63 -8.62
N TYR A 160 16.41 13.33 -8.75
CA TYR A 160 16.11 14.49 -7.92
C TYR A 160 16.04 14.14 -6.43
N GLU A 161 15.37 13.04 -6.10
CA GLU A 161 15.26 12.60 -4.71
C GLU A 161 16.58 11.96 -4.20
N GLU A 162 17.43 11.41 -5.09
CA GLU A 162 18.81 10.98 -4.75
C GLU A 162 19.60 12.15 -4.16
N ASP A 163 19.55 13.29 -4.85
CA ASP A 163 20.22 14.50 -4.39
C ASP A 163 19.63 15.01 -3.07
N ASN A 164 18.31 15.00 -2.91
CA ASN A 164 17.64 15.47 -1.69
C ASN A 164 18.05 14.66 -0.45
N ILE A 165 18.22 13.36 -0.63
CA ILE A 165 18.66 12.47 0.44
C ILE A 165 20.05 12.79 0.93
N THR A 166 20.98 13.13 0.04
CA THR A 166 22.35 13.49 0.44
C THR A 166 22.36 14.73 1.34
N LYS A 167 21.34 15.58 1.25
CA LYS A 167 21.16 16.81 2.05
C LYS A 167 20.57 16.53 3.44
N ILE A 168 20.08 15.33 3.72
CA ILE A 168 19.55 14.94 5.03
C ILE A 168 20.67 14.36 5.91
N ASN A 169 20.86 14.97 7.09
CA ASN A 169 21.69 14.40 8.15
C ASN A 169 20.96 13.22 8.82
N GLY A 170 21.65 12.09 8.97
CA GLY A 170 21.15 10.90 9.65
C GLY A 170 22.29 10.07 10.25
N VAL A 171 21.98 9.22 11.22
CA VAL A 171 22.94 8.30 11.86
C VAL A 171 22.89 6.96 11.14
N PHE A 172 24.03 6.42 10.73
CA PHE A 172 24.07 5.07 10.17
C PHE A 172 23.87 4.03 11.28
N ILE A 173 22.84 3.20 11.14
CA ILE A 173 22.59 2.06 12.03
C ILE A 173 23.31 0.82 11.50
N ASN A 174 23.41 0.66 10.18
CA ASN A 174 24.16 -0.39 9.48
C ASN A 174 24.86 0.21 8.24
N ASN A 175 25.80 -0.53 7.63
CA ASN A 175 26.52 -0.10 6.40
C ASN A 175 25.60 0.45 5.31
N ASP A 176 24.37 -0.06 5.26
CA ASP A 176 23.32 0.36 4.34
C ASP A 176 22.01 0.73 5.08
N THR A 177 22.06 1.33 6.28
CA THR A 177 20.84 1.91 6.89
C THR A 177 21.10 3.23 7.60
N LYS A 178 20.47 4.34 7.17
CA LYS A 178 20.47 5.64 7.85
C LYS A 178 19.17 5.84 8.65
N MET A 179 19.31 6.23 9.90
CA MET A 179 18.24 6.73 10.76
C MET A 179 18.19 8.25 10.64
N ILE A 180 17.04 8.78 10.28
CA ILE A 180 16.81 10.21 10.18
C ILE A 180 16.08 10.64 11.46
N SER A 181 16.64 11.60 12.20
CA SER A 181 16.06 12.13 13.44
C SER A 181 15.07 13.28 13.19
N ARG A 182 14.50 13.36 11.99
CA ARG A 182 13.62 14.45 11.53
C ARG A 182 12.19 13.93 11.44
N SER A 183 11.23 14.72 11.91
CA SER A 183 9.81 14.37 11.79
C SER A 183 9.30 14.67 10.39
N SER A 184 8.66 13.67 9.78
CA SER A 184 8.01 13.81 8.46
C SER A 184 6.85 14.81 8.46
N ILE A 185 6.33 15.21 9.63
CA ILE A 185 5.25 16.20 9.73
C ILE A 185 5.74 17.60 9.37
N THR A 186 6.98 17.94 9.78
CA THR A 186 7.51 19.30 9.70
C THR A 186 8.58 19.48 8.63
N ASP A 187 9.14 18.38 8.10
CA ASP A 187 10.25 18.41 7.17
C ASP A 187 9.80 18.15 5.74
N THR A 188 9.66 19.22 4.95
CA THR A 188 9.21 19.16 3.56
C THR A 188 10.15 18.37 2.66
N LEU A 189 11.46 18.36 2.96
CA LEU A 189 12.44 17.57 2.20
C LEU A 189 12.19 16.08 2.42
N LEU A 190 12.03 15.67 3.69
CA LEU A 190 11.70 14.30 4.04
C LEU A 190 10.32 13.89 3.48
N GLN A 191 9.33 14.78 3.47
CA GLN A 191 8.03 14.53 2.84
C GLN A 191 8.16 14.21 1.35
N SER A 192 8.97 14.98 0.60
CA SER A 192 9.19 14.76 -0.83
C SER A 192 9.81 13.37 -1.09
N ILE A 193 10.84 13.03 -0.32
CA ILE A 193 11.53 11.74 -0.42
C ILE A 193 10.56 10.59 -0.10
N LEU A 194 9.82 10.67 1.00
CA LEU A 194 8.87 9.62 1.40
C LEU A 194 7.71 9.51 0.40
N TYR A 195 7.27 10.63 -0.17
CA TYR A 195 6.25 10.64 -1.23
C TYR A 195 6.74 9.88 -2.46
N PHE A 196 7.93 10.18 -2.96
CA PHE A 196 8.49 9.45 -4.10
C PHE A 196 8.63 7.95 -3.80
N LEU A 197 9.23 7.61 -2.66
CA LEU A 197 9.51 6.22 -2.30
C LEU A 197 8.26 5.37 -2.08
N TYR A 198 7.16 5.94 -1.61
CA TYR A 198 5.98 5.18 -1.19
C TYR A 198 4.73 5.45 -2.01
N LEU A 199 4.70 6.49 -2.83
CA LEU A 199 3.51 6.90 -3.57
C LEU A 199 3.80 7.20 -5.04
N VAL A 200 5.00 6.95 -5.54
CA VAL A 200 5.33 7.09 -6.96
C VAL A 200 5.80 5.75 -7.53
N LYS A 201 5.28 5.38 -8.69
CA LYS A 201 5.65 4.16 -9.43
C LYS A 201 5.84 4.46 -10.92
N PRO A 202 6.58 3.63 -11.65
CA PRO A 202 6.59 3.67 -13.12
C PRO A 202 5.23 3.32 -13.74
N ALA A 203 4.94 3.89 -14.91
CA ALA A 203 3.66 3.76 -15.61
C ALA A 203 3.33 2.33 -16.04
N TYR A 204 4.32 1.46 -16.21
CA TYR A 204 4.06 0.05 -16.50
C TYR A 204 3.39 -0.72 -15.34
N PHE A 205 3.24 -0.11 -14.15
CA PHE A 205 2.42 -0.61 -13.03
C PHE A 205 1.03 0.03 -12.93
N GLU A 206 0.67 0.96 -13.83
CA GLU A 206 -0.61 1.69 -13.77
C GLU A 206 -1.83 0.75 -13.78
N ASP A 207 -1.68 -0.43 -14.40
CA ASP A 207 -2.64 -1.53 -14.39
C ASP A 207 -3.08 -2.01 -13.00
N GLN A 208 -2.29 -1.75 -11.96
CA GLN A 208 -2.63 -2.07 -10.57
C GLN A 208 -3.64 -1.07 -9.97
N GLN A 209 -3.68 0.16 -10.49
CA GLN A 209 -4.44 1.31 -10.00
C GLN A 209 -4.35 1.44 -8.47
N GLU A 210 -3.13 1.41 -7.93
CA GLU A 210 -2.90 1.29 -6.51
C GLU A 210 -3.40 2.50 -5.71
N TYR A 211 -4.10 2.20 -4.63
CA TYR A 211 -4.42 3.12 -3.55
C TYR A 211 -3.83 2.57 -2.27
N ARG A 212 -2.99 3.37 -1.61
CA ARG A 212 -2.27 2.97 -0.41
C ARG A 212 -2.89 3.60 0.80
N VAL A 213 -3.23 2.77 1.78
CA VAL A 213 -3.45 3.20 3.15
C VAL A 213 -2.20 2.85 3.94
N GLY A 214 -1.58 3.83 4.56
CA GLY A 214 -0.32 3.61 5.26
C GLY A 214 -0.14 4.49 6.47
N LEU A 215 0.89 4.18 7.24
CA LEU A 215 1.28 4.89 8.44
C LEU A 215 2.79 5.08 8.39
N THR A 216 3.26 6.31 8.60
CA THR A 216 4.67 6.61 8.79
C THR A 216 4.93 6.95 10.25
N LEU A 217 5.92 6.28 10.83
CA LEU A 217 6.39 6.53 12.18
C LEU A 217 7.72 7.30 12.16
N ASP A 218 7.87 8.20 13.12
CA ASP A 218 9.10 8.98 13.31
C ASP A 218 10.21 8.06 13.84
N ASP A 219 9.87 7.14 14.75
CA ASP A 219 10.80 6.16 15.34
C ASP A 219 10.71 4.79 14.65
N PRO A 220 11.84 4.06 14.53
CA PRO A 220 11.85 2.71 13.96
C PRO A 220 11.20 1.68 14.91
N ILE A 221 10.38 0.80 14.34
CA ILE A 221 9.85 -0.42 14.97
C ILE A 221 10.50 -1.63 14.30
N ASP A 222 11.05 -2.54 15.10
CA ASP A 222 11.60 -3.82 14.63
C ASP A 222 10.49 -4.85 14.42
N ALA A 223 9.64 -4.60 13.42
CA ALA A 223 8.55 -5.49 13.04
C ALA A 223 8.35 -5.48 11.53
N ASN A 224 8.14 -6.66 10.93
CA ASN A 224 7.78 -6.77 9.51
C ASN A 224 6.30 -6.40 9.26
N GLU A 225 5.49 -6.38 10.32
CA GLU A 225 4.04 -6.21 10.30
C GLU A 225 3.62 -5.43 11.55
N LEU A 226 2.68 -4.50 11.39
CA LEU A 226 2.10 -3.73 12.48
C LEU A 226 0.60 -4.07 12.60
N PHE A 227 0.22 -4.51 13.80
CA PHE A 227 -1.16 -4.84 14.17
C PHE A 227 -1.67 -3.78 15.14
N ILE A 228 -2.73 -3.07 14.74
CA ILE A 228 -3.33 -2.00 15.52
C ILE A 228 -4.74 -2.44 15.91
N PRO A 229 -5.05 -2.65 17.20
CA PRO A 229 -6.39 -3.02 17.62
C PRO A 229 -7.44 -1.99 17.15
N ILE A 230 -8.53 -2.47 16.57
CA ILE A 230 -9.64 -1.64 16.09
C ILE A 230 -10.99 -2.20 16.53
N HIS A 231 -11.98 -1.33 16.65
CA HIS A 231 -13.38 -1.70 16.75
C HIS A 231 -13.91 -2.19 15.40
N ASP A 232 -15.02 -2.94 15.41
CA ASP A 232 -15.60 -3.54 14.21
C ASP A 232 -15.96 -2.51 13.10
N LEU A 233 -15.27 -2.62 11.96
CA LEU A 233 -15.44 -1.80 10.77
C LEU A 233 -16.13 -2.55 9.61
N ARG A 234 -16.57 -3.80 9.82
CA ARG A 234 -17.17 -4.63 8.75
C ARG A 234 -18.41 -4.00 8.13
N LYS A 235 -19.13 -3.16 8.88
CA LYS A 235 -20.28 -2.39 8.35
C LYS A 235 -19.95 -1.48 7.17
N TYR A 236 -18.68 -1.19 6.92
CA TYR A 236 -18.24 -0.33 5.82
C TYR A 236 -17.78 -1.11 4.58
N VAL A 237 -17.61 -2.43 4.68
CA VAL A 237 -16.98 -3.24 3.64
C VAL A 237 -17.83 -4.47 3.31
N ASN A 238 -17.71 -4.98 2.09
CA ASN A 238 -18.32 -6.25 1.69
C ASN A 238 -17.22 -7.25 1.36
N VAL A 239 -17.33 -8.48 1.89
CA VAL A 239 -16.39 -9.57 1.63
C VAL A 239 -17.00 -10.51 0.59
N HIS A 240 -16.23 -10.80 -0.46
CA HIS A 240 -16.64 -11.61 -1.60
C HIS A 240 -15.74 -12.82 -1.74
N LYS A 241 -16.28 -13.95 -2.21
CA LYS A 241 -15.47 -15.13 -2.53
C LYS A 241 -14.66 -14.85 -3.79
N SER A 242 -13.53 -15.54 -3.96
CA SER A 242 -12.64 -15.33 -5.12
C SER A 242 -13.35 -15.45 -6.48
N GLN A 243 -14.38 -16.28 -6.60
CA GLN A 243 -15.09 -16.54 -7.85
C GLN A 243 -16.09 -15.42 -8.21
N ASP A 244 -16.54 -14.66 -7.21
CA ASP A 244 -17.57 -13.63 -7.36
C ASP A 244 -17.06 -12.44 -8.20
N ILE A 245 -15.74 -12.27 -8.31
CA ILE A 245 -15.11 -11.16 -9.05
C ILE A 245 -15.52 -11.14 -10.53
N ASN A 246 -15.84 -12.30 -11.11
CA ASN A 246 -16.26 -12.40 -12.52
C ASN A 246 -17.68 -11.84 -12.74
N ASN A 247 -18.46 -11.72 -11.67
CA ASN A 247 -19.84 -11.29 -11.71
C ASN A 247 -20.06 -10.01 -10.90
N LEU A 248 -18.99 -9.35 -10.47
CA LEU A 248 -19.07 -8.13 -9.67
C LEU A 248 -19.76 -7.04 -10.48
N ARG A 249 -20.89 -6.55 -9.97
CA ARG A 249 -21.65 -5.50 -10.62
C ARG A 249 -21.34 -4.14 -10.03
N LEU A 250 -21.53 -3.11 -10.84
CA LEU A 250 -21.41 -1.72 -10.40
C LEU A 250 -22.37 -1.38 -9.24
N GLU A 251 -23.52 -2.05 -9.17
CA GLU A 251 -24.52 -1.87 -8.12
C GLU A 251 -24.15 -2.52 -6.78
N ASP A 252 -23.18 -3.44 -6.77
CA ASP A 252 -22.71 -4.15 -5.56
C ASP A 252 -21.68 -3.35 -4.75
N ILE A 253 -21.40 -2.11 -5.19
CA ILE A 253 -20.31 -1.22 -4.75
C ILE A 253 -20.72 0.25 -4.69
#